data_AF-A0A2V2SRL4-F1
#
_entry.id   AF-A0A2V2SRL4-F1
#
_cell.length_a   1.000
_cell.length_b   1.000
_cell.length_c   1.000
_cell.angle_alpha   90.00
_cell.angle_beta   90.00
_cell.angle_gamma   90.00
#
_symmetry.space_group_name_H-M   'P 1'
#
loop_
_entity.id
_entity.type
_entity.pdbx_description
1 polymer ?
#
loop_
_entity_poly.entity_id
_entity_poly.type
_entity_poly.pdbx_seq_one_letter_code
_entity_poly.pdbx_strand_id
1 'polypeptide(L)'
;MPGPLLHVGATVLCAHGGTATPTAPNPRVLVGGQPTVLMSAPYVIAGCPFNVSGGPVPCVTAQWLVAATRVFSNGQPLLLMDSQAVCAPNGTPLLPVAAQTRVIGS
;
A
#
# COMPACT_ATOMS: atom_id res chain seq x y z
N MET A 1 -9.35 -10.00 7.09
CA MET A 1 -10.30 -10.36 6.00
C MET A 1 -9.45 -10.99 4.90
N PRO A 2 -9.98 -11.93 4.08
CA PRO A 2 -9.20 -12.52 3.01
C PRO A 2 -9.16 -11.60 1.78
N GLY A 3 -7.99 -11.36 1.20
CA GLY A 3 -7.84 -10.49 0.03
C GLY A 3 -6.60 -10.81 -0.81
N PRO A 4 -6.52 -10.33 -2.06
CA PRO A 4 -5.32 -10.49 -2.88
C PRO A 4 -4.09 -9.88 -2.22
N LEU A 5 -2.94 -10.55 -2.33
CA LEU A 5 -1.67 -10.00 -1.82
C LEU A 5 -1.24 -8.79 -2.65
N LEU A 6 -0.81 -7.73 -1.96
CA LEU A 6 -0.14 -6.61 -2.61
C LEU A 6 1.30 -6.98 -2.98
N HIS A 7 1.72 -6.43 -4.10
CA HIS A 7 3.07 -6.55 -4.66
C HIS A 7 3.49 -5.21 -5.26
N VAL A 8 4.77 -5.06 -5.64
CA VAL A 8 5.31 -3.79 -6.16
C VAL A 8 4.56 -3.27 -7.40
N GLY A 9 4.07 -4.18 -8.25
CA GLY A 9 3.23 -3.82 -9.40
C GLY A 9 1.74 -3.54 -9.09
N ALA A 10 1.32 -3.51 -7.82
CA ALA A 10 -0.06 -3.19 -7.47
C ALA A 10 -0.32 -1.69 -7.64
N THR A 11 -1.51 -1.32 -8.09
CA THR A 11 -1.94 0.08 -8.15
C THR A 11 -2.54 0.47 -6.81
N VAL A 12 -1.86 1.39 -6.13
CA VAL A 12 -2.29 1.96 -4.86
C VAL A 12 -2.34 3.48 -5.01
N LEU A 13 -3.45 4.09 -4.59
CA LEU A 13 -3.64 5.53 -4.66
C LEU A 13 -3.81 6.09 -3.25
N CYS A 14 -3.45 7.35 -3.00
CA CYS A 14 -4.04 8.07 -1.86
C CYS A 14 -5.48 8.47 -2.19
N ALA A 15 -6.29 8.77 -1.18
CA ALA A 15 -7.69 9.19 -1.38
C ALA A 15 -7.87 10.40 -2.31
N HIS A 16 -6.82 11.19 -2.53
CA HIS A 16 -6.84 12.36 -3.42
C HIS A 16 -6.40 12.04 -4.86
N GLY A 17 -6.06 10.79 -5.17
CA GLY A 17 -5.67 10.36 -6.51
C GLY A 17 -4.17 10.39 -6.83
N GLY A 18 -3.31 10.65 -5.83
CA GLY A 18 -1.86 10.49 -6.00
C GLY A 18 -1.45 9.02 -6.01
N THR A 19 -0.46 8.66 -6.81
CA THR A 19 0.06 7.29 -6.91
C THR A 19 0.98 6.97 -5.74
N ALA A 20 0.73 5.86 -5.05
CA ALA A 20 1.51 5.41 -3.91
C ALA A 20 2.36 4.18 -4.27
N THR A 21 3.65 4.21 -3.97
CA THR A 21 4.57 3.10 -4.26
C THR A 21 5.35 2.68 -3.00
N PRO A 22 5.57 1.36 -2.79
CA PRO A 22 6.37 0.87 -1.67
C PRO A 22 7.84 1.21 -1.87
N THR A 23 8.53 1.63 -0.80
CA THR A 23 9.98 1.89 -0.85
C THR A 23 10.85 0.70 -0.45
N ALA A 24 10.23 -0.35 0.10
CA ALA A 24 10.92 -1.56 0.58
C ALA A 24 10.21 -2.83 0.08
N PRO A 25 10.56 -3.34 -1.12
CA PRO A 25 10.07 -4.61 -1.62
C PRO A 25 10.48 -5.81 -0.74
N ASN A 26 9.63 -6.83 -0.62
CA ASN A 26 9.99 -8.07 0.07
C ASN A 26 10.98 -8.90 -0.76
N PRO A 27 12.20 -9.19 -0.25
CA PRO A 27 13.21 -9.93 -1.03
C PRO A 27 12.95 -11.44 -1.12
N ARG A 28 11.95 -11.98 -0.39
CA ARG A 28 11.76 -13.45 -0.27
C ARG A 28 10.58 -14.01 -1.06
N VAL A 29 9.50 -13.24 -1.21
CA VAL A 29 8.25 -13.75 -1.78
C VAL A 29 7.89 -12.92 -2.99
N LEU A 30 7.67 -13.62 -4.11
CA LEU A 30 7.14 -13.05 -5.34
C LEU A 30 5.71 -13.54 -5.55
N VAL A 31 4.87 -12.67 -6.10
CA VAL A 31 3.50 -12.97 -6.54
C VAL A 31 3.33 -12.39 -7.94
N GLY A 32 2.98 -13.25 -8.91
CA GLY A 32 2.93 -12.83 -10.32
C GLY A 32 4.28 -12.33 -10.86
N GLY A 33 5.40 -12.83 -10.32
CA GLY A 33 6.75 -12.38 -10.66
C GLY A 33 7.17 -11.05 -10.02
N GLN A 34 6.28 -10.40 -9.25
CA GLN A 34 6.55 -9.13 -8.57
C GLN A 34 6.81 -9.36 -7.08
N PRO A 35 7.75 -8.64 -6.44
CA PRO A 35 7.96 -8.73 -5.00
C PRO A 35 6.70 -8.36 -4.21
N THR A 36 6.36 -9.14 -3.19
CA THR A 36 5.28 -8.74 -2.26
C THR A 36 5.72 -7.55 -1.41
N VAL A 37 4.81 -6.99 -0.63
CA VAL A 37 5.08 -5.88 0.29
C VAL A 37 4.71 -6.25 1.73
N LEU A 38 5.57 -5.85 2.66
CA LEU A 38 5.40 -6.07 4.10
C LEU A 38 4.65 -4.88 4.73
N MET A 39 3.97 -5.09 5.85
CA MET A 39 3.30 -4.03 6.61
C MET A 39 4.25 -2.89 7.00
N SER A 40 5.50 -3.21 7.34
CA SER A 40 6.52 -2.24 7.72
C SER A 40 7.10 -1.44 6.54
N ALA A 41 6.74 -1.77 5.30
CA ALA A 41 7.23 -1.07 4.13
C ALA A 41 6.59 0.33 4.03
N PRO A 42 7.38 1.43 4.08
CA PRO A 42 6.86 2.77 3.83
C PRO A 42 6.32 2.87 2.41
N TYR A 43 5.30 3.70 2.22
CA TYR A 43 4.87 4.13 0.89
C TYR A 43 5.22 5.60 0.69
N VAL A 44 5.68 5.93 -0.51
CA VAL A 44 5.82 7.31 -0.99
C VAL A 44 4.71 7.60 -1.99
N ILE A 45 4.23 8.84 -2.00
CA ILE A 45 3.08 9.26 -2.79
C ILE A 45 3.52 10.38 -3.73
N ALA A 46 3.25 10.22 -5.01
CA ALA A 46 3.56 11.18 -6.06
C ALA A 46 2.27 11.67 -6.74
N GLY A 47 2.28 12.91 -7.22
CA GLY A 47 1.17 13.46 -8.02
C GLY A 47 -0.14 13.66 -7.25
N CYS A 48 -0.11 13.79 -5.92
CA CYS A 48 -1.31 14.09 -5.14
C CYS A 48 -1.78 15.54 -5.41
N PRO A 49 -2.98 15.77 -5.99
CA PRO A 49 -3.47 17.10 -6.35
C PRO A 49 -4.12 17.85 -5.19
N PHE A 50 -4.08 17.30 -3.97
CA PHE A 50 -4.77 17.88 -2.83
C PHE A 50 -4.26 19.28 -2.51
N ASN A 51 -5.19 20.19 -2.29
CA ASN A 51 -4.93 21.58 -1.96
C ASN A 51 -5.97 22.08 -0.96
N VAL A 52 -5.58 23.07 -0.16
CA VAL A 52 -6.44 23.75 0.81
C VAL A 52 -6.35 25.24 0.51
N SER A 53 -7.48 25.86 0.19
CA SER A 53 -7.58 27.30 -0.09
C SER A 53 -6.59 27.80 -1.17
N GLY A 54 -6.34 26.98 -2.20
CA GLY A 54 -5.41 27.28 -3.29
C GLY A 54 -3.93 26.98 -2.99
N GLY A 55 -3.58 26.58 -1.76
CA GLY A 55 -2.24 26.11 -1.41
C GLY A 55 -2.11 24.58 -1.54
N PRO A 56 -1.08 24.04 -2.21
CA PRO A 56 -0.90 22.60 -2.33
C PRO A 56 -0.57 21.98 -0.96
N VAL A 57 -1.27 20.90 -0.61
CA VAL A 57 -1.06 20.11 0.62
C VAL A 57 -0.98 18.62 0.28
N PRO A 58 -0.04 18.18 -0.57
CA PRO A 58 -0.03 16.82 -1.08
C PRO A 58 0.20 15.80 0.04
N CYS A 59 -0.43 14.62 -0.08
CA CYS A 59 0.05 13.43 0.62
C CYS A 59 1.45 13.09 0.08
N VAL A 60 2.41 12.84 0.96
CA VAL A 60 3.81 12.56 0.58
C VAL A 60 4.22 11.14 0.95
N THR A 61 3.73 10.63 2.07
CA THR A 61 4.02 9.27 2.53
C THR A 61 2.78 8.59 3.08
N ALA A 62 2.86 7.28 3.28
CA ALA A 62 1.85 6.52 4.00
C ALA A 62 2.46 5.33 4.75
N GLN A 63 1.77 4.90 5.80
CA GLN A 63 2.12 3.77 6.65
C GLN A 63 0.91 2.86 6.85
N TRP A 64 1.13 1.56 6.87
CA TRP A 64 0.07 0.56 7.03
C TRP A 64 -0.22 0.28 8.50
N LEU A 65 -1.51 0.19 8.82
CA LEU A 65 -2.04 -0.04 10.18
C LEU A 65 -2.70 -1.41 10.31
N VAL A 66 -3.31 -1.90 9.22
CA VAL A 66 -3.97 -3.20 9.17
C VAL A 66 -3.39 -3.98 8.00
N ALA A 67 -3.03 -5.24 8.25
CA ALA A 67 -2.39 -6.14 7.29
C ALA A 67 -2.93 -7.58 7.47
N ALA A 68 -2.33 -8.55 6.77
CA ALA A 68 -2.69 -9.97 6.91
C ALA A 68 -2.55 -10.48 8.36
N THR A 69 -3.42 -11.39 8.76
CA THR A 69 -3.44 -12.01 10.10
C THR A 69 -2.80 -13.39 10.14
N ARG A 70 -2.62 -14.04 8.98
CA ARG A 70 -2.08 -15.41 8.86
C ARG A 70 -0.92 -15.52 7.89
N VAL A 71 -0.76 -14.58 6.96
CA VAL A 71 0.30 -14.63 5.96
C VAL A 71 1.43 -13.66 6.31
N PHE A 72 2.59 -14.22 6.63
CA PHE A 72 3.78 -13.50 7.05
C PHE A 72 4.97 -13.80 6.14
N SER A 73 5.91 -12.87 6.08
CA SER A 73 7.24 -13.08 5.51
C SER A 73 8.27 -12.37 6.36
N ASN A 74 9.40 -13.03 6.66
CA ASN A 74 10.42 -12.52 7.60
C ASN A 74 9.82 -12.08 8.95
N GLY A 75 8.80 -12.80 9.45
CA GLY A 75 8.12 -12.46 10.70
C GLY A 75 7.26 -11.19 10.66
N GLN A 76 6.99 -10.63 9.47
CA GLN A 76 6.15 -9.44 9.28
C GLN A 76 4.91 -9.79 8.45
N PRO A 77 3.73 -9.23 8.78
CA PRO A 77 2.53 -9.40 7.97
C PRO A 77 2.74 -8.93 6.53
N LEU A 78 2.22 -9.68 5.56
CA LEU A 78 2.09 -9.19 4.19
C LEU A 78 0.87 -8.27 4.05
N LEU A 79 0.93 -7.34 3.11
CA LEU A 79 -0.20 -6.48 2.79
C LEU A 79 -1.15 -7.17 1.79
N LEU A 80 -2.42 -6.90 1.98
CA LEU A 80 -3.54 -7.40 1.19
C LEU A 80 -4.33 -6.22 0.61
N MET A 81 -5.19 -6.48 -0.38
CA MET A 81 -6.02 -5.46 -1.03
C MET A 81 -6.97 -4.73 -0.06
N ASP A 82 -7.33 -5.36 1.05
CA ASP A 82 -8.17 -4.81 2.13
C ASP A 82 -7.36 -4.23 3.30
N SER A 83 -6.03 -4.20 3.19
CA SER A 83 -5.16 -3.57 4.18
C SER A 83 -5.45 -2.06 4.28
N GLN A 84 -5.25 -1.50 5.47
CA GLN A 84 -5.53 -0.10 5.73
C GLN A 84 -4.25 0.64 6.03
N ALA A 85 -4.09 1.81 5.45
CA ALA A 85 -2.97 2.72 5.68
C ALA A 85 -3.47 4.13 5.95
N VAL A 86 -2.58 4.93 6.53
CA VAL A 86 -2.78 6.36 6.76
C VAL A 86 -1.72 7.15 6.01
N CYS A 87 -2.14 8.16 5.26
CA CYS A 87 -1.26 9.09 4.55
C CYS A 87 -0.81 10.21 5.49
N ALA A 88 0.42 10.68 5.32
CA ALA A 88 0.92 11.91 5.90
C ALA A 88 1.08 12.99 4.80
N PRO A 89 0.80 14.27 5.10
CA PRO A 89 0.35 14.81 6.39
C PRO A 89 -1.19 14.73 6.61
N ASN A 90 -1.96 14.32 5.61
CA ASN A 90 -3.42 14.56 5.60
C ASN A 90 -4.29 13.57 6.39
N GLY A 91 -3.74 12.45 6.87
CA GLY A 91 -4.50 11.45 7.63
C GLY A 91 -5.49 10.62 6.82
N THR A 92 -5.55 10.80 5.50
CA THR A 92 -6.45 10.06 4.59
C THR A 92 -5.96 8.65 4.29
N PRO A 93 -6.83 7.72 3.88
CA PRO A 93 -6.39 6.35 3.58
C PRO A 93 -5.60 6.24 2.26
N LEU A 94 -4.85 5.13 2.12
CA LEU A 94 -4.52 4.57 0.81
C LEU A 94 -5.65 3.67 0.31
N LEU A 95 -5.76 3.57 -1.01
CA LEU A 95 -6.73 2.79 -1.75
C LEU A 95 -5.98 1.82 -2.68
N PRO A 96 -5.79 0.55 -2.29
CA PRO A 96 -5.39 -0.49 -3.22
C PRO A 96 -6.53 -0.72 -4.23
N VAL A 97 -6.30 -0.39 -5.50
CA VAL A 97 -7.35 -0.46 -6.53
C VAL A 97 -7.12 -1.57 -7.54
N ALA A 98 -5.87 -2.04 -7.69
CA ALA A 98 -5.56 -3.19 -8.53
C ALA A 98 -4.38 -3.98 -7.98
N ALA A 99 -4.52 -5.30 -7.97
CA ALA A 99 -3.46 -6.27 -7.75
C ALA A 99 -3.78 -7.51 -8.60
N GLN A 100 -2.82 -8.42 -8.77
CA GLN A 100 -3.18 -9.75 -9.26
C GLN A 100 -4.19 -10.40 -8.29
N THR A 101 -5.10 -11.23 -8.80
CA THR A 101 -6.20 -11.79 -8.00
C THR A 101 -6.06 -13.30 -7.75
N ARG A 102 -4.93 -13.91 -8.12
CA ARG A 102 -4.74 -15.37 -8.00
C ARG A 102 -4.27 -15.81 -6.62
N VAL A 103 -3.52 -14.97 -5.91
CA VAL A 103 -2.94 -15.30 -4.59
C VAL A 103 -3.71 -14.51 -3.53
N ILE A 104 -4.54 -15.23 -2.78
CA ILE A 104 -5.38 -14.66 -1.70
C ILE A 104 -4.76 -15.03 -0.35
N GLY A 105 -4.62 -14.05 0.52
CA GLY A 105 -4.16 -14.21 1.90
C GLY A 105 -5.23 -13.75 2.88
N SER A 106 -5.02 -13.97 4.17
CA SER A 106 -5.88 -13.51 5.27
C SER A 106 -5.05 -13.09 6.46
#